data_AF-X5PXK7-F1
#
_entry.id   AF-X5PXK7-F1
#
_cell.length_a   1.000
_cell.length_b   1.000
_cell.length_c   1.000
_cell.angle_alpha   90.00
_cell.angle_beta   90.00
_cell.angle_gamma   90.00
#
_symmetry.space_group_name_H-M   'P 1'
#
loop_
_entity.id
_entity.type
_entity.pdbx_description
1 polymer ?
#
loop_
_entity_poly.entity_id
_entity_poly.type
_entity_poly.pdbx_seq_one_letter_code
_entity_poly.pdbx_strand_id
1 'polypeptide(L)'
;MNYWLFKSEPSVFSFEALKAKGKAGTQWDGVRNYAARNNMKAMQIGDLGFFYHSNEGLNVVGIAEVCALAHQDTTTDDPRWECVDIRAFKDVPNPPTLEQVKANPKLAEMALVRLGRLSVQPVTPAEWKEVCRMGGLTPAP
;
A
#
# COMPACT_ATOMS: atom_id res chain seq x y z
N MET A 1 11.01 -11.10 1.87
CA MET A 1 9.75 -10.39 1.62
C MET A 1 9.88 -9.01 2.21
N ASN A 2 9.66 -7.98 1.41
CA ASN A 2 9.49 -6.62 1.91
C ASN A 2 8.00 -6.32 2.06
N TYR A 3 7.66 -5.37 2.92
CA TYR A 3 6.28 -4.93 3.12
C TYR A 3 6.13 -3.45 2.81
N TRP A 4 4.96 -3.10 2.30
CA TRP A 4 4.70 -1.78 1.75
C TRP A 4 3.35 -1.23 2.22
N LEU A 5 3.09 0.03 1.91
CA LEU A 5 1.77 0.64 2.04
C LEU A 5 1.51 1.53 0.83
N PHE A 6 0.33 1.38 0.24
CA PHE A 6 -0.17 2.13 -0.91
C PHE A 6 -1.36 2.99 -0.47
N LYS A 7 -1.23 4.32 -0.59
CA LYS A 7 -2.33 5.25 -0.33
C LYS A 7 -3.17 5.45 -1.58
N SER A 8 -4.48 5.33 -1.45
CA SER A 8 -5.43 5.62 -2.51
C SER A 8 -6.65 6.32 -1.96
N GLU A 9 -7.18 7.32 -2.66
CA GLU A 9 -8.45 7.92 -2.32
C GLU A 9 -9.59 7.01 -2.82
N PRO A 10 -10.52 6.56 -1.95
CA PRO A 10 -11.54 5.59 -2.35
C PRO A 10 -12.52 6.12 -3.41
N SER A 11 -12.72 7.44 -3.47
CA SER A 11 -13.52 8.10 -4.51
C SER A 11 -12.90 7.98 -5.91
N VAL A 12 -11.58 7.84 -6.00
CA VAL A 12 -10.80 7.71 -7.24
C VAL A 12 -10.55 6.23 -7.56
N PHE A 13 -9.99 5.49 -6.60
CA PHE A 13 -9.68 4.08 -6.75
C PHE A 13 -9.75 3.34 -5.41
N SER A 14 -10.85 2.64 -5.18
CA SER A 14 -11.09 1.89 -3.94
C SER A 14 -10.47 0.49 -3.95
N PHE A 15 -10.47 -0.17 -2.79
CA PHE A 15 -10.01 -1.56 -2.71
C PHE A 15 -10.98 -2.52 -3.41
N GLU A 16 -12.27 -2.22 -3.43
CA GLU A 16 -13.26 -2.94 -4.25
C GLU A 16 -12.95 -2.82 -5.74
N ALA A 17 -12.54 -1.63 -6.20
CA ALA A 17 -12.11 -1.43 -7.58
C ALA A 17 -10.86 -2.27 -7.91
N LEU A 18 -9.90 -2.36 -6.99
CA LEU A 18 -8.75 -3.25 -7.15
C LEU A 18 -9.16 -4.73 -7.17
N LYS A 19 -10.09 -5.16 -6.30
CA LYS A 19 -10.63 -6.54 -6.34
C LYS A 19 -11.30 -6.85 -7.67
N ALA A 20 -12.03 -5.90 -8.25
CA ALA A 20 -12.67 -6.06 -9.56
C ALA A 20 -11.68 -6.25 -10.72
N LYS A 21 -10.41 -5.84 -10.57
CA LYS A 21 -9.34 -6.14 -11.54
C LYS A 21 -8.92 -7.61 -11.53
N GLY A 22 -9.23 -8.34 -10.45
CA GLY A 22 -8.93 -9.75 -10.31
C GLY A 22 -7.43 -10.07 -10.38
N LYS A 23 -7.10 -11.26 -10.88
CA LYS A 23 -5.71 -11.76 -10.94
C LYS A 23 -4.78 -10.95 -11.85
N ALA A 24 -5.35 -10.24 -12.83
CA ALA A 24 -4.60 -9.38 -13.73
C ALA A 24 -3.99 -8.18 -13.00
N GLY A 25 -4.62 -7.73 -11.91
CA GLY A 25 -4.17 -6.53 -11.21
C GLY A 25 -4.31 -5.27 -12.06
N THR A 26 -3.58 -4.23 -11.67
CA THR A 26 -3.50 -2.97 -12.39
C THR A 26 -2.21 -2.25 -12.03
N GLN A 27 -1.71 -1.40 -12.93
CA GLN A 27 -0.58 -0.53 -12.63
C GLN A 27 -0.92 0.44 -11.48
N TRP A 28 0.10 0.77 -10.68
CA TRP A 28 0.00 1.76 -9.61
C TRP A 28 0.50 3.13 -10.08
N ASP A 29 -0.21 3.72 -11.06
CA ASP A 29 0.19 4.95 -11.75
C ASP A 29 0.01 6.23 -10.94
N GLY A 30 0.34 7.36 -11.58
CA GLY A 30 0.09 8.70 -11.06
C GLY A 30 1.08 9.14 -9.97
N VAL A 31 2.03 8.29 -9.60
CA VAL A 31 3.06 8.62 -8.61
C VAL A 31 4.05 9.61 -9.21
N ARG A 32 4.09 10.83 -8.65
CA ARG A 32 5.01 11.90 -9.03
C ARG A 32 5.90 12.35 -7.86
N ASN A 33 6.26 11.40 -7.01
CA ASN A 33 7.18 11.58 -5.88
C ASN A 33 8.37 10.62 -6.01
N TYR A 34 9.59 11.16 -6.01
CA TYR A 34 10.82 10.36 -6.21
C TYR A 34 11.01 9.27 -5.15
N ALA A 35 10.69 9.53 -3.88
CA ALA A 35 10.83 8.54 -2.82
C ALA A 35 9.81 7.40 -2.99
N ALA A 36 8.55 7.74 -3.30
CA ALA A 36 7.51 6.75 -3.58
C ALA A 36 7.86 5.88 -4.80
N ARG A 37 8.35 6.51 -5.89
CA ARG A 37 8.85 5.79 -7.07
C ARG A 37 9.99 4.84 -6.69
N ASN A 38 10.98 5.32 -5.92
CA ASN A 38 12.12 4.49 -5.53
C ASN A 38 11.70 3.31 -4.64
N ASN A 39 10.67 3.49 -3.79
CA ASN A 39 10.06 2.37 -3.05
C ASN A 39 9.48 1.33 -4.01
N MET A 40 8.72 1.75 -5.03
CA MET A 40 8.19 0.82 -6.05
C MET A 40 9.29 0.11 -6.83
N LYS A 41 10.39 0.81 -7.17
CA LYS A 41 11.55 0.20 -7.84
C LYS A 41 12.26 -0.87 -6.99
N ALA A 42 12.11 -0.81 -5.67
CA ALA A 42 12.69 -1.79 -4.76
C ALA A 42 11.79 -3.02 -4.50
N MET A 43 10.55 -2.99 -4.98
CA MET A 43 9.59 -4.10 -4.82
C MET A 43 10.00 -5.32 -5.64
N GLN A 44 9.64 -6.50 -5.15
CA GLN A 44 9.75 -7.77 -5.86
C GLN A 44 8.37 -8.39 -6.07
N ILE A 45 8.23 -9.26 -7.06
CA ILE A 45 6.99 -10.04 -7.27
C ILE A 45 6.68 -10.82 -5.98
N GLY A 46 5.42 -10.74 -5.54
CA GLY A 46 4.94 -11.37 -4.32
C GLY A 46 5.14 -10.56 -3.04
N ASP A 47 5.86 -9.43 -3.08
CA ASP A 47 5.87 -8.51 -1.94
C ASP A 47 4.45 -8.02 -1.65
N LEU A 48 4.12 -7.90 -0.36
CA LEU A 48 2.80 -7.50 0.11
C LEU A 48 2.79 -6.05 0.56
N GLY A 49 1.65 -5.38 0.42
CA GLY A 49 1.47 -4.05 0.97
C GLY A 49 0.05 -3.77 1.42
N PHE A 50 -0.08 -2.90 2.41
CA PHE A 50 -1.38 -2.43 2.86
C PHE A 50 -2.00 -1.49 1.82
N PHE A 51 -3.28 -1.70 1.51
CA PHE A 51 -4.09 -0.75 0.77
C PHE A 51 -4.77 0.19 1.77
N TYR A 52 -4.34 1.44 1.78
CA TYR A 52 -4.80 2.46 2.72
C TYR A 52 -5.70 3.46 2.01
N HIS A 53 -6.93 3.65 2.53
CA HIS A 53 -7.79 4.73 2.08
C HIS A 53 -7.32 6.06 2.66
N SER A 54 -6.95 7.00 1.79
CA SER A 54 -6.54 8.36 2.15
C SER A 54 -7.63 9.38 1.83
N ASN A 55 -7.56 10.55 2.45
CA ASN A 55 -8.54 11.66 2.42
C ASN A 55 -9.90 11.29 3.02
N GLU A 56 -10.48 10.16 2.62
CA GLU A 56 -11.71 9.59 3.12
C GLU A 56 -11.44 8.21 3.73
N GLY A 57 -12.18 7.83 4.78
CA GLY A 57 -12.01 6.57 5.51
C GLY A 57 -10.79 6.55 6.44
N LEU A 58 -9.60 6.90 5.95
CA LEU A 58 -8.35 6.96 6.71
C LEU A 58 -8.00 5.66 7.44
N ASN A 59 -8.09 4.51 6.76
CA ASN A 59 -7.90 3.19 7.34
C ASN A 59 -7.22 2.21 6.37
N VAL A 60 -6.65 1.14 6.94
CA VAL A 60 -6.06 0.03 6.18
C VAL A 60 -7.13 -1.02 5.89
N VAL A 61 -7.68 -1.01 4.68
CA VAL A 61 -8.86 -1.82 4.30
C VAL A 61 -8.52 -3.18 3.71
N GLY A 62 -7.29 -3.35 3.22
CA GLY A 62 -6.90 -4.53 2.47
C GLY A 62 -5.39 -4.71 2.37
N ILE A 63 -5.01 -5.85 1.83
CA ILE A 63 -3.65 -6.19 1.43
C ILE A 63 -3.64 -6.40 -0.08
N ALA A 64 -2.66 -5.78 -0.73
CA ALA A 64 -2.31 -5.97 -2.11
C ALA A 64 -0.99 -6.75 -2.23
N GLU A 65 -0.79 -7.39 -3.37
CA GLU A 65 0.42 -8.11 -3.75
C GLU A 65 0.97 -7.49 -5.04
N VAL A 66 2.29 -7.32 -5.11
CA VAL A 66 2.99 -6.90 -6.33
C VAL A 66 2.97 -8.03 -7.36
N CYS A 67 2.38 -7.78 -8.52
CA CYS A 67 2.23 -8.76 -9.61
C CYS A 67 2.97 -8.40 -10.90
N ALA A 68 3.54 -7.19 -11.02
CA ALA A 68 4.55 -6.85 -12.01
C ALA A 68 5.64 -5.97 -11.38
N LEU A 69 6.90 -6.15 -11.81
CA LEU A 69 8.02 -5.30 -11.38
C LEU A 69 7.86 -3.88 -11.95
N ALA A 70 8.64 -2.94 -11.42
CA ALA A 70 8.60 -1.55 -11.88
C ALA A 70 8.83 -1.45 -13.40
N HIS A 71 7.94 -0.74 -14.07
CA HIS A 71 7.97 -0.40 -15.49
C HIS A 71 7.52 1.05 -15.68
N GLN A 72 7.69 1.61 -16.88
CA GLN A 72 7.25 2.98 -17.17
C GLN A 72 5.75 3.16 -16.88
N ASP A 73 5.40 4.23 -16.18
CA ASP A 73 4.01 4.62 -15.93
C ASP A 73 3.34 5.04 -17.26
N THR A 74 2.31 4.30 -17.66
CA THR A 74 1.65 4.50 -18.97
C THR A 74 0.82 5.79 -19.05
N THR A 75 0.64 6.50 -17.94
CA THR A 75 -0.05 7.81 -17.90
C THR A 75 0.87 8.98 -18.27
N THR A 76 2.15 8.72 -18.58
CA THR A 76 3.11 9.76 -18.94
C THR A 76 4.19 9.29 -19.91
N ASP A 77 4.57 10.17 -20.84
CA ASP A 77 5.71 9.95 -21.73
C ASP A 77 7.07 10.21 -21.07
N ASP A 78 7.09 10.71 -19.83
CA ASP A 78 8.32 10.99 -19.08
C ASP A 78 8.91 9.70 -18.50
N PRO A 79 10.07 9.21 -19.01
CA PRO A 79 10.64 7.92 -18.63
C PRO A 79 11.17 7.90 -17.18
N ARG A 80 11.17 9.03 -16.48
CA ARG A 80 11.56 9.10 -15.06
C ARG A 80 10.53 8.45 -14.14
N TRP A 81 9.29 8.28 -14.60
CA TRP A 81 8.20 7.76 -13.77
C TRP A 81 7.94 6.30 -14.09
N GLU A 82 8.11 5.48 -13.06
CA GLU A 82 7.91 4.05 -13.10
C GLU A 82 6.97 3.64 -11.97
N CYS A 83 6.16 2.62 -12.20
CA CYS A 83 5.26 2.01 -11.24
C CYS A 83 5.28 0.48 -11.37
N VAL A 84 4.84 -0.20 -10.32
CA VAL A 84 4.56 -1.64 -10.34
C VAL A 84 3.11 -1.89 -10.73
N ASP A 85 2.77 -3.14 -11.03
CA ASP A 85 1.37 -3.60 -10.96
C ASP A 85 1.10 -4.26 -9.61
N ILE A 86 -0.10 -4.01 -9.08
CA ILE A 86 -0.59 -4.67 -7.88
C ILE A 86 -1.94 -5.34 -8.13
N ARG A 87 -2.22 -6.39 -7.35
CA ARG A 87 -3.53 -7.04 -7.30
C ARG A 87 -4.01 -7.16 -5.86
N ALA A 88 -5.33 -7.22 -5.68
CA ALA A 88 -5.91 -7.49 -4.37
C ALA A 88 -5.51 -8.91 -3.91
N PHE A 89 -5.08 -9.02 -2.66
CA PHE A 89 -4.66 -10.29 -2.05
C PHE A 89 -5.62 -10.72 -0.95
N LYS A 90 -5.93 -9.84 0.00
CA LYS A 90 -6.79 -10.17 1.15
C LYS A 90 -7.48 -8.94 1.73
N ASP A 91 -8.74 -9.06 2.11
CA ASP A 91 -9.41 -8.04 2.92
C ASP A 91 -8.81 -7.99 4.35
N VAL A 92 -8.85 -6.82 4.98
CA VAL A 92 -8.53 -6.66 6.40
C VAL A 92 -9.84 -6.64 7.19
N PRO A 93 -10.16 -7.69 7.98
CA PRO A 93 -11.48 -7.83 8.62
C PRO A 93 -11.88 -6.67 9.53
N ASN A 94 -10.92 -6.12 10.27
CA ASN A 94 -11.14 -5.00 11.19
C ASN A 94 -10.22 -3.82 10.81
N PRO A 95 -10.52 -3.05 9.76
CA PRO A 95 -9.60 -2.05 9.19
C PRO A 95 -9.04 -1.08 10.23
N PRO A 96 -7.73 -1.14 10.58
CA PRO A 96 -7.14 -0.21 11.52
C PRO A 96 -7.20 1.22 10.97
N THR A 97 -7.75 2.15 11.76
CA THR A 97 -7.81 3.57 11.40
C THR A 97 -6.47 4.24 11.63
N LEU A 98 -6.21 5.36 10.95
CA LEU A 98 -5.02 6.18 11.17
C LEU A 98 -4.92 6.66 12.62
N GLU A 99 -6.05 6.96 13.26
CA GLU A 99 -6.10 7.33 14.67
C GLU A 99 -5.60 6.18 15.55
N GLN A 100 -6.09 4.95 15.33
CA GLN A 100 -5.65 3.76 16.07
C GLN A 100 -4.17 3.46 15.81
N VAL A 101 -3.69 3.63 14.58
CA VAL A 101 -2.27 3.47 14.23
C VAL A 101 -1.42 4.49 14.99
N LYS A 102 -1.82 5.77 15.01
CA LYS A 102 -1.11 6.84 15.74
C LYS A 102 -1.11 6.63 17.24
N ALA A 103 -2.17 6.06 17.80
CA ALA A 103 -2.28 5.77 19.23
C ALA A 103 -1.40 4.57 19.66
N ASN A 104 -0.93 3.75 18.72
CA ASN A 104 -0.12 2.58 19.02
C ASN A 104 1.37 2.94 19.10
N PRO A 105 2.02 2.88 20.28
CA PRO A 105 3.42 3.25 20.43
C PRO A 105 4.38 2.37 19.61
N LYS A 106 3.98 1.14 19.25
CA LYS A 106 4.77 0.25 18.38
C LYS A 106 4.84 0.74 16.93
N LEU A 107 3.95 1.66 16.54
CA LEU A 107 3.82 2.19 15.18
C LEU A 107 4.19 3.68 15.11
N ALA A 108 4.73 4.26 16.20
CA ALA A 108 5.09 5.68 16.26
C ALA A 108 6.10 6.08 15.17
N GLU A 109 6.99 5.15 14.81
CA GLU A 109 8.01 5.37 13.79
C GLU A 109 7.57 5.01 12.37
N MET A 110 6.37 4.45 12.20
CA MET A 110 5.85 4.01 10.92
C MET A 110 5.73 5.18 9.95
N ALA A 111 6.12 4.95 8.69
CA ALA A 111 6.05 5.97 7.64
C ALA A 111 4.63 6.55 7.47
N LEU A 112 3.58 5.78 7.77
CA LEU A 112 2.19 6.25 7.74
C LEU A 112 1.94 7.39 8.73
N VAL A 113 2.60 7.34 9.90
CA VAL A 113 2.52 8.34 10.97
C VAL A 113 3.47 9.51 10.68
N ARG A 114 4.71 9.22 10.29
CA ARG A 114 5.77 10.23 10.17
C ARG A 114 5.80 10.98 8.83
N LEU A 115 5.43 10.31 7.74
CA LEU A 115 5.60 10.79 6.37
C LEU A 115 4.25 10.89 5.64
N GLY A 116 3.37 11.76 6.14
CA GLY A 116 1.99 11.88 5.64
C GLY A 116 1.85 12.08 4.12
N ARG A 117 2.80 12.80 3.49
CA ARG A 117 2.81 13.10 2.04
C ARG A 117 3.40 11.99 1.16
N LEU A 118 4.00 10.95 1.75
CA LEU A 118 4.57 9.84 1.00
C LEU A 118 3.46 8.82 0.69
N SER A 119 3.12 8.62 -0.59
CA SER A 119 2.00 7.79 -1.04
C SER A 119 2.30 6.29 -1.10
N VAL A 120 3.55 5.93 -1.39
CA VAL A 120 4.05 4.55 -1.35
C VAL A 120 5.14 4.49 -0.30
N GLN A 121 4.96 3.65 0.72
CA GLN A 121 5.76 3.69 1.94
C GLN A 121 6.36 2.32 2.26
N PRO A 122 7.59 2.26 2.80
CA PRO A 122 8.11 1.02 3.37
C PRO A 122 7.39 0.71 4.69
N VAL A 123 7.22 -0.58 4.97
CA VAL A 123 6.69 -1.09 6.24
C VAL A 123 7.66 -2.14 6.76
N THR A 124 8.10 -2.00 8.00
CA THR A 124 9.00 -2.98 8.62
C THR A 124 8.23 -4.27 8.95
N PRO A 125 8.91 -5.43 9.05
CA PRO A 125 8.24 -6.67 9.46
C PRO A 125 7.52 -6.60 10.82
N ALA A 126 8.01 -5.77 11.74
CA ALA A 126 7.37 -5.56 13.04
C ALA A 126 6.06 -4.75 12.91
N GLU A 127 6.09 -3.68 12.12
CA GLU A 127 4.90 -2.86 11.82
C GLU A 127 3.85 -3.66 11.05
N TRP A 128 4.27 -4.46 10.05
CA TRP A 128 3.38 -5.35 9.30
C TRP A 128 2.60 -6.27 10.23
N LYS A 129 3.31 -6.99 11.10
CA LYS A 129 2.70 -7.92 12.06
C LYS A 129 1.74 -7.21 13.01
N GLU A 130 2.09 -6.03 13.48
CA GLU A 130 1.25 -5.29 14.41
C GLU A 130 -0.02 -4.74 13.74
N VAL A 131 0.07 -4.17 12.54
CA VAL A 131 -1.11 -3.72 11.78
C VAL A 131 -1.99 -4.90 11.37
N CYS A 132 -1.41 -6.03 10.94
CA CYS A 132 -2.17 -7.26 10.70
C CYS A 132 -2.89 -7.74 11.96
N ARG A 133 -2.21 -7.75 13.13
CA ARG A 133 -2.82 -8.12 14.41
C ARG A 133 -3.99 -7.20 14.76
N MET A 134 -3.82 -5.89 14.65
CA MET A 134 -4.90 -4.90 14.83
C MET A 134 -6.07 -5.18 13.86
N GLY A 135 -5.74 -5.56 12.63
CA GLY A 135 -6.69 -5.88 11.56
C GLY A 135 -7.42 -7.22 11.69
N GLY A 136 -7.11 -8.05 12.69
CA GLY A 136 -7.67 -9.40 12.82
C GLY A 136 -7.03 -10.46 11.92
N LEU A 137 -5.83 -10.20 11.38
CA LEU A 137 -5.07 -11.12 10.54
C LEU A 137 -3.97 -11.79 11.37
N THR A 138 -4.31 -12.86 12.10
CA THR A 138 -3.36 -13.65 12.89
C THR A 138 -3.44 -15.14 12.50
N PRO A 139 -2.35 -15.77 12.03
CA PRO A 139 -1.03 -15.16 11.78
C PRO A 139 -1.06 -14.13 10.65
N ALA A 140 -0.10 -13.20 10.68
CA ALA A 140 0.10 -12.26 9.58
C ALA A 140 0.51 -13.05 8.32
N PRO A 141 -0.09 -12.75 7.15
CA PRO A 141 0.30 -13.36 5.89
C PRO A 141 1.71 -12.95 5.46
#